data_AF-A0A1I7SAE2-F1
#
_entry.id   AF-A0A1I7SAE2-F1
#
_cell.length_a   1.000
_cell.length_b   1.000
_cell.length_c   1.000
_cell.angle_alpha   90.00
_cell.angle_beta   90.00
_cell.angle_gamma   90.00
#
_symmetry.space_group_name_H-M   'P 1'
#
loop_
_entity.id
_entity.type
_entity.pdbx_description
1 polymer ?
#
loop_
_entity_poly.entity_id
_entity_poly.type
_entity_poly.pdbx_seq_one_letter_code
_entity_poly.pdbx_strand_id
1 'polypeptide(L)'
;MSINLLGVTENLPDHLKEYTDAFEMGVSGFHEIYSIFQDPGFDSRRGWKKEAEDQSGAVHSLNTRHGKLYCAKFEVDVDLETLMDDNWHGVEQMAEWNTHVEFCKILVRITENINIVHYGNGPVLMVSGRDFVSMRIKREVDGVIYTSGCSVDAPGIPKPGDRVRAIIKLGGGKFRSHPQDKDKSIVEIMHCIDFKGMVPKSVIHQVMGKMMLKDIEEHQKHAADLKKKKNESK
;
A
#
# COMPACT_ATOMS: atom_id res chain seq x y z
N MET A 1 -9.65 14.58 18.56
CA MET A 1 -8.17 14.44 18.71
C MET A 1 -7.51 15.08 17.50
N SER A 2 -6.38 15.77 17.65
CA SER A 2 -5.68 16.45 16.54
C SER A 2 -4.22 16.08 16.50
N ILE A 3 -3.67 15.86 15.30
CA ILE A 3 -2.26 15.49 15.09
C ILE A 3 -1.72 16.25 13.88
N ASN A 4 -0.50 16.79 13.99
CA ASN A 4 0.21 17.32 12.83
C ASN A 4 1.07 16.24 12.18
N LEU A 5 0.85 16.01 10.89
CA LEU A 5 1.60 15.07 10.08
C LEU A 5 2.18 15.82 8.90
N LEU A 6 3.48 16.09 8.95
CA LEU A 6 4.24 16.78 7.90
C LEU A 6 3.62 18.13 7.51
N GLY A 7 3.24 18.95 8.50
CA GLY A 7 2.67 20.28 8.28
C GLY A 7 1.16 20.30 8.10
N VAL A 8 0.50 19.15 7.89
CA VAL A 8 -0.96 19.04 7.79
C VAL A 8 -1.55 18.58 9.12
N THR A 9 -2.42 19.41 9.71
CA THR A 9 -3.16 19.05 10.91
C THR A 9 -4.40 18.22 10.54
N GLU A 10 -4.45 17.00 11.03
CA GLU A 10 -5.59 16.10 10.91
C GLU A 10 -6.38 16.11 12.20
N ASN A 11 -7.69 16.08 12.08
CA ASN A 11 -8.60 16.02 13.21
C ASN A 11 -9.42 14.74 13.09
N LEU A 12 -9.39 13.91 14.13
CA LEU A 12 -10.38 12.86 14.31
C LEU A 12 -11.69 13.52 14.78
N PRO A 13 -12.77 13.48 13.97
CA PRO A 13 -14.06 14.06 14.35
C PRO A 13 -14.66 13.36 15.57
N ASP A 14 -15.41 14.09 16.41
CA ASP A 14 -15.97 13.54 17.65
C ASP A 14 -16.92 12.36 17.41
N HIS A 15 -17.65 12.36 16.29
CA HIS A 15 -18.53 11.25 15.91
C HIS A 15 -17.77 9.98 15.51
N LEU A 16 -16.45 10.06 15.30
CA LEU A 16 -15.55 8.94 14.99
C LEU A 16 -14.59 8.63 16.15
N LYS A 17 -14.88 9.09 17.38
CA LYS A 17 -14.00 8.88 18.55
C LYS A 17 -13.71 7.40 18.85
N GLU A 18 -14.56 6.49 18.40
CA GLU A 18 -14.33 5.04 18.51
C GLU A 18 -13.12 4.54 17.69
N TYR A 19 -12.63 5.35 16.75
CA TYR A 19 -11.43 5.07 15.95
C TYR A 19 -10.16 5.70 16.52
N THR A 20 -10.16 6.18 17.78
CA THR A 20 -8.99 6.85 18.39
C THR A 20 -7.73 5.99 18.34
N ASP A 21 -7.82 4.73 18.78
CA ASP A 21 -6.66 3.80 18.79
C ASP A 21 -6.19 3.49 17.35
N ALA A 22 -7.13 3.32 16.42
CA ALA A 22 -6.83 3.11 15.01
C ALA A 22 -6.09 4.31 14.41
N PHE A 23 -6.52 5.53 14.76
CA PHE A 23 -5.94 6.78 14.31
C PHE A 23 -4.50 6.96 14.82
N GLU A 24 -4.28 6.73 16.12
CA GLU A 24 -2.94 6.75 16.73
C GLU A 24 -2.00 5.72 16.10
N MET A 25 -2.48 4.49 15.90
CA MET A 25 -1.71 3.42 15.27
C MET A 25 -1.37 3.73 13.82
N GLY A 26 -2.33 4.26 13.04
CA GLY A 26 -2.15 4.71 11.67
C GLY A 26 -1.07 5.78 11.54
N VAL A 27 -1.11 6.77 12.42
CA VAL A 27 -0.15 7.87 12.49
C VAL A 27 1.25 7.35 12.84
N SER A 28 1.35 6.46 13.84
CA SER A 28 2.63 5.84 14.18
C SER A 28 3.21 5.03 13.00
N GLY A 29 2.35 4.27 12.31
CA GLY A 29 2.75 3.51 11.11
C GLY A 29 3.23 4.43 9.98
N PHE A 30 2.58 5.59 9.80
CA PHE A 30 3.00 6.60 8.83
C PHE A 30 4.39 7.16 9.15
N HIS A 31 4.64 7.56 10.40
CA HIS A 31 5.96 8.06 10.80
C HIS A 31 7.07 7.05 10.56
N GLU A 32 6.82 5.79 10.90
CA GLU A 32 7.82 4.73 10.72
C GLU A 32 8.11 4.48 9.23
N ILE A 33 7.10 4.28 8.39
CA ILE A 33 7.33 4.04 6.96
C ILE A 33 7.94 5.25 6.26
N TYR A 34 7.52 6.46 6.64
CA TYR A 34 8.09 7.70 6.13
C TYR A 34 9.57 7.80 6.48
N SER A 35 9.97 7.49 7.71
CA SER A 35 11.39 7.49 8.11
C SER A 35 12.25 6.54 7.25
N ILE A 36 11.71 5.39 6.84
CA ILE A 36 12.40 4.45 5.95
C ILE A 36 12.59 5.06 4.56
N PHE A 37 11.58 5.76 4.02
CA PHE A 37 11.73 6.46 2.74
C PHE A 37 12.75 7.62 2.77
N GLN A 38 13.00 8.18 3.95
CA GLN A 38 13.98 9.26 4.14
C GLN A 38 15.40 8.73 4.43
N ASP A 39 15.57 7.44 4.70
CA ASP A 39 16.88 6.86 4.95
C ASP A 39 17.72 6.86 3.65
N PRO A 40 18.95 7.40 3.64
CA PRO A 40 19.81 7.40 2.44
C PRO A 40 20.13 5.98 1.91
N GLY A 41 20.03 4.96 2.78
CA GLY A 41 20.10 3.55 2.46
C GLY A 41 18.93 3.04 1.63
N PHE A 42 17.77 3.71 1.67
CA PHE A 42 16.62 3.37 0.83
C PHE A 42 16.94 3.54 -0.66
N ASP A 43 17.37 4.74 -1.06
CA ASP A 43 17.69 5.03 -2.46
C ASP A 43 18.95 4.29 -2.94
N SER A 44 19.98 4.20 -2.08
CA SER A 44 21.21 3.46 -2.40
C SER A 44 21.08 1.94 -2.26
N ARG A 45 19.91 1.42 -1.85
CA ARG A 45 19.65 0.01 -1.52
C ARG A 45 20.66 -0.58 -0.53
N ARG A 46 21.24 0.25 0.34
CA ARG A 46 22.18 -0.16 1.38
C ARG A 46 21.45 -0.98 2.44
N GLY A 47 21.92 -2.20 2.69
CA GLY A 47 21.29 -3.12 3.64
C GLY A 47 20.02 -3.80 3.09
N TRP A 48 19.60 -3.45 1.87
CA TRP A 48 18.50 -4.12 1.18
C TRP A 48 19.02 -5.35 0.44
N LYS A 49 18.32 -6.47 0.56
CA LYS A 49 18.62 -7.71 -0.15
C LYS A 49 17.66 -7.88 -1.32
N LYS A 50 18.17 -8.16 -2.52
CA LYS A 50 17.33 -8.55 -3.67
C LYS A 50 16.70 -9.92 -3.42
N GLU A 51 15.37 -10.01 -3.54
CA GLU A 51 14.58 -11.23 -3.28
C GLU A 51 14.02 -11.83 -4.57
N ALA A 52 13.59 -11.00 -5.53
CA ALA A 52 13.07 -11.44 -6.82
C ALA A 52 13.26 -10.36 -7.89
N GLU A 53 13.29 -10.77 -9.15
CA GLU A 53 13.30 -9.88 -10.31
C GLU A 53 12.77 -10.62 -11.54
N ASP A 54 12.06 -9.91 -12.38
CA ASP A 54 11.66 -10.32 -13.73
C ASP A 54 11.66 -9.11 -14.67
N GLN A 55 10.98 -9.23 -15.82
CA GLN A 55 10.86 -8.15 -16.80
C GLN A 55 10.03 -6.95 -16.31
N SER A 56 9.20 -7.15 -15.28
CA SER A 56 8.22 -6.20 -14.76
C SER A 56 8.86 -5.32 -13.69
N GLY A 57 9.76 -5.88 -12.88
CA GLY A 57 10.59 -5.12 -11.96
C GLY A 57 11.41 -5.97 -10.99
N ALA A 58 11.87 -5.34 -9.91
CA ALA A 58 12.68 -5.98 -8.87
C ALA A 58 12.11 -5.76 -7.47
N VAL A 59 12.17 -6.80 -6.65
CA VAL A 59 11.73 -6.82 -5.26
C VAL A 59 12.94 -6.97 -4.35
N HIS A 60 13.07 -6.05 -3.40
CA HIS A 60 14.10 -6.07 -2.37
C HIS A 60 13.47 -6.27 -1.01
N SER A 61 14.28 -6.63 -0.01
CA SER A 61 13.83 -6.67 1.37
C SER A 61 14.83 -6.08 2.37
N LEU A 62 14.29 -5.62 3.48
CA LEU A 62 15.03 -5.10 4.63
C LEU A 62 14.49 -5.77 5.90
N ASN A 63 15.37 -6.23 6.78
CA ASN A 63 14.96 -6.71 8.09
C ASN A 63 14.68 -5.51 9.00
N THR A 64 13.49 -5.48 9.59
CA THR A 64 13.04 -4.45 10.53
C THR A 64 12.65 -5.09 11.86
N ARG A 65 12.35 -4.27 12.87
CA ARG A 65 11.77 -4.75 14.14
C ARG A 65 10.44 -5.50 13.96
N HIS A 66 9.70 -5.21 12.88
CA HIS A 66 8.41 -5.84 12.56
C HIS A 66 8.54 -7.17 11.82
N GLY A 67 9.73 -7.45 11.30
CA GLY A 67 10.03 -8.56 10.42
C GLY A 67 10.61 -8.06 9.09
N LYS A 68 10.54 -8.92 8.07
CA LYS A 68 11.06 -8.58 6.75
C LYS A 68 10.07 -7.66 6.02
N LEU A 69 10.55 -6.47 5.65
CA LEU A 69 9.87 -5.48 4.84
C LEU A 69 10.27 -5.68 3.39
N TYR A 70 9.31 -5.88 2.50
CA TYR A 70 9.55 -6.04 1.06
C TYR A 70 9.27 -4.71 0.36
N CYS A 71 10.08 -4.36 -0.63
CA CYS A 71 9.94 -3.16 -1.44
C CYS A 71 10.00 -3.51 -2.93
N ALA A 72 9.03 -3.03 -3.70
CA ALA A 72 9.08 -2.99 -5.16
C ALA A 72 9.31 -1.55 -5.62
N LYS A 73 10.07 -1.38 -6.70
CA LYS A 73 10.21 -0.11 -7.43
C LYS A 73 9.94 -0.36 -8.90
N PHE A 74 9.05 0.42 -9.48
CA PHE A 74 8.64 0.28 -10.87
C PHE A 74 8.14 1.60 -11.44
N GLU A 75 8.04 1.64 -12.77
CA GLU A 75 7.49 2.78 -13.51
C GLU A 75 6.13 2.42 -14.09
N VAL A 76 5.26 3.41 -14.18
CA VAL A 76 3.94 3.29 -14.79
C VAL A 76 3.73 4.40 -15.83
N ASP A 77 3.02 4.08 -16.90
CA ASP A 77 2.82 4.98 -18.04
C ASP A 77 1.61 5.90 -17.85
N VAL A 78 1.55 6.60 -16.70
CA VAL A 78 0.56 7.64 -16.41
C VAL A 78 1.19 8.74 -15.56
N ASP A 79 0.70 9.97 -15.73
CA ASP A 79 1.07 11.11 -14.88
C ASP A 79 0.66 10.89 -13.42
N LEU A 80 1.36 11.58 -12.51
CA LEU A 80 1.21 11.39 -11.07
C LEU A 80 -0.20 11.71 -10.57
N GLU A 81 -0.84 12.73 -11.16
CA GLU A 81 -2.19 13.14 -10.78
C GLU A 81 -3.19 12.03 -11.10
N THR A 82 -3.16 11.51 -12.32
CA THR A 82 -4.03 10.40 -12.77
C THR A 82 -3.80 9.14 -11.94
N LEU A 83 -2.52 8.80 -11.68
CA LEU A 83 -2.17 7.66 -10.84
C LEU A 83 -2.73 7.79 -9.43
N MET A 84 -2.62 8.98 -8.84
CA MET A 84 -3.03 9.19 -7.45
C MET A 84 -4.53 9.35 -7.30
N ASP A 85 -5.22 9.86 -8.31
CA ASP A 85 -6.67 9.86 -8.34
C ASP A 85 -7.21 8.42 -8.34
N ASP A 86 -6.71 7.58 -9.25
CA ASP A 86 -7.08 6.16 -9.32
C ASP A 86 -6.71 5.39 -8.04
N ASN A 87 -5.47 5.54 -7.54
CA ASN A 87 -5.03 4.83 -6.34
C ASN A 87 -5.76 5.30 -5.06
N TRP A 88 -6.04 6.60 -4.91
CA TRP A 88 -6.63 7.14 -3.69
C TRP A 88 -8.16 7.11 -3.70
N HIS A 89 -8.76 7.67 -4.75
CA HIS A 89 -10.19 7.80 -4.91
C HIS A 89 -10.82 6.55 -5.56
N GLY A 90 -10.08 5.87 -6.45
CA GLY A 90 -10.49 4.64 -7.12
C GLY A 90 -10.22 3.32 -6.36
N VAL A 91 -9.85 3.38 -5.06
CA VAL A 91 -9.40 2.18 -4.31
C VAL A 91 -10.45 1.06 -4.26
N GLU A 92 -11.74 1.38 -4.27
CA GLU A 92 -12.81 0.37 -4.24
C GLU A 92 -12.93 -0.37 -5.58
N GLN A 93 -12.47 0.24 -6.67
CA GLN A 93 -12.41 -0.35 -8.02
C GLN A 93 -11.17 -1.23 -8.21
N MET A 94 -10.28 -1.34 -7.22
CA MET A 94 -9.05 -2.12 -7.32
C MET A 94 -9.31 -3.59 -7.70
N ALA A 95 -10.43 -4.17 -7.26
CA ALA A 95 -10.82 -5.54 -7.59
C ALA A 95 -11.24 -5.74 -9.07
N GLU A 96 -11.52 -4.66 -9.80
CA GLU A 96 -11.91 -4.72 -11.21
C GLU A 96 -10.73 -4.99 -12.14
N TRP A 97 -9.52 -4.62 -11.71
CA TRP A 97 -8.30 -4.72 -12.53
C TRP A 97 -7.18 -5.51 -11.86
N ASN A 98 -7.06 -5.51 -10.53
CA ASN A 98 -6.00 -6.25 -9.84
C ASN A 98 -6.47 -7.67 -9.51
N THR A 99 -5.97 -8.67 -10.25
CA THR A 99 -6.39 -10.07 -10.06
C THR A 99 -6.01 -10.68 -8.71
N HIS A 100 -5.23 -10.00 -7.88
CA HIS A 100 -5.00 -10.42 -6.49
C HIS A 100 -6.12 -10.00 -5.54
N VAL A 101 -6.85 -8.95 -5.87
CA VAL A 101 -7.82 -8.30 -4.98
C VAL A 101 -9.21 -8.81 -5.35
N GLU A 102 -9.86 -9.46 -4.39
CA GLU A 102 -11.23 -9.95 -4.60
C GLU A 102 -12.26 -8.90 -4.22
N PHE A 103 -11.94 -8.04 -3.25
CA PHE A 103 -12.76 -6.89 -2.90
C PHE A 103 -11.91 -5.84 -2.21
N CYS A 104 -12.34 -4.58 -2.31
CA CYS A 104 -11.86 -3.48 -1.49
C CYS A 104 -13.04 -2.55 -1.20
N LYS A 105 -13.19 -2.16 0.07
CA LYS A 105 -14.25 -1.25 0.51
C LYS A 105 -13.69 -0.22 1.47
N ILE A 106 -14.15 1.01 1.35
CA ILE A 106 -13.88 2.04 2.35
C ILE A 106 -14.90 1.89 3.46
N LEU A 107 -14.40 1.64 4.68
CA LEU A 107 -15.23 1.52 5.88
C LEU A 107 -15.59 2.90 6.43
N VAL A 108 -14.59 3.77 6.51
CA VAL A 108 -14.75 5.13 7.01
C VAL A 108 -13.72 6.05 6.35
N ARG A 109 -14.17 7.25 6.00
CA ARG A 109 -13.28 8.37 5.65
C ARG A 109 -13.22 9.27 6.89
N ILE A 110 -12.03 9.37 7.48
CA ILE A 110 -11.79 10.22 8.64
C ILE A 110 -11.56 11.65 8.15
N THR A 111 -10.71 11.80 7.14
CA THR A 111 -10.46 13.06 6.42
C THR A 111 -10.20 12.76 4.92
N GLU A 112 -9.97 13.79 4.11
CA GLU A 112 -9.55 13.64 2.70
C GLU A 112 -8.28 12.79 2.54
N ASN A 113 -7.41 12.80 3.56
CA ASN A 113 -6.11 12.12 3.53
C ASN A 113 -6.06 10.87 4.40
N ILE A 114 -7.14 10.54 5.12
CA ILE A 114 -7.16 9.40 6.04
C ILE A 114 -8.45 8.62 5.86
N ASN A 115 -8.34 7.36 5.46
CA ASN A 115 -9.46 6.43 5.39
C ASN A 115 -9.06 5.06 5.96
N ILE A 116 -10.06 4.28 6.34
CA ILE A 116 -9.88 2.87 6.71
C ILE A 116 -10.57 2.04 5.64
N VAL A 117 -9.83 1.07 5.10
CA VAL A 117 -10.32 0.12 4.10
C VAL A 117 -10.41 -1.28 4.66
N HIS A 118 -11.39 -2.03 4.18
CA HIS A 118 -11.46 -3.49 4.29
C HIS A 118 -11.25 -4.08 2.92
N TYR A 119 -10.21 -4.87 2.75
CA TYR A 119 -9.94 -5.51 1.47
C TYR A 119 -9.48 -6.95 1.67
N GLY A 120 -9.70 -7.76 0.65
CA GLY A 120 -9.34 -9.17 0.68
C GLY A 120 -8.69 -9.58 -0.61
N ASN A 121 -7.75 -10.51 -0.49
CA ASN A 121 -7.09 -11.13 -1.62
C ASN A 121 -7.52 -12.58 -1.80
N GLY A 122 -7.46 -13.03 -3.05
CA GLY A 122 -7.63 -14.44 -3.37
C GLY A 122 -6.45 -15.30 -2.90
N PRO A 123 -6.58 -16.62 -2.97
CA PRO A 123 -5.49 -17.53 -2.62
C PRO A 123 -4.28 -17.32 -3.54
N VAL A 124 -3.08 -17.37 -2.97
CA VAL A 124 -1.81 -17.24 -3.69
C VAL A 124 -0.97 -18.49 -3.43
N LEU A 125 -0.71 -19.28 -4.48
CA LEU A 125 -0.07 -20.60 -4.36
C LEU A 125 -0.82 -21.49 -3.34
N MET A 126 -0.11 -21.97 -2.31
CA MET A 126 -0.67 -22.81 -1.23
C MET A 126 -1.24 -22.00 -0.04
N VAL A 127 -1.26 -20.66 -0.17
CA VAL A 127 -1.68 -19.73 0.90
C VAL A 127 -3.11 -19.30 0.58
N SER A 128 -4.08 -19.69 1.41
CA SER A 128 -5.49 -19.29 1.30
C SER A 128 -5.72 -17.76 1.19
N GLY A 129 -6.91 -17.32 0.81
CA GLY A 129 -7.24 -15.89 0.81
C GLY A 129 -7.09 -15.27 2.20
N ARG A 130 -6.60 -14.01 2.24
CA ARG A 130 -6.53 -13.20 3.45
C ARG A 130 -7.49 -12.02 3.31
N ASP A 131 -7.86 -11.45 4.45
CA ASP A 131 -8.42 -10.12 4.49
C ASP A 131 -7.60 -9.21 5.42
N PHE A 132 -7.78 -7.91 5.22
CA PHE A 132 -7.07 -6.85 5.89
C PHE A 132 -8.04 -5.72 6.20
N VAL A 133 -7.98 -5.21 7.42
CA VAL A 133 -8.53 -3.90 7.77
C VAL A 133 -7.32 -2.99 7.94
N SER A 134 -7.23 -1.93 7.16
CA SER A 134 -6.03 -1.08 7.07
C SER A 134 -6.39 0.38 7.09
N MET A 135 -5.76 1.15 7.96
CA MET A 135 -5.79 2.61 7.88
C MET A 135 -4.76 3.07 6.85
N ARG A 136 -5.22 3.88 5.90
CA ARG A 136 -4.40 4.53 4.89
C ARG A 136 -4.26 6.00 5.22
N ILE A 137 -3.03 6.52 5.12
CA ILE A 137 -2.73 7.95 5.25
C ILE A 137 -2.02 8.40 3.98
N LYS A 138 -2.36 9.58 3.44
CA LYS A 138 -1.71 10.22 2.28
C LYS A 138 -1.08 11.55 2.67
N ARG A 139 0.15 11.81 2.23
CA ARG A 139 0.83 13.11 2.37
C ARG A 139 1.61 13.46 1.14
N GLU A 140 1.66 14.75 0.84
CA GLU A 140 2.54 15.28 -0.20
C GLU A 140 3.63 16.13 0.45
N VAL A 141 4.87 15.92 0.04
CA VAL A 141 6.03 16.72 0.43
C VAL A 141 6.89 16.93 -0.82
N ASP A 142 7.14 18.19 -1.17
CA ASP A 142 7.99 18.59 -2.31
C ASP A 142 7.62 17.90 -3.64
N GLY A 143 6.31 17.75 -3.92
CA GLY A 143 5.80 17.10 -5.13
C GLY A 143 5.94 15.56 -5.14
N VAL A 144 6.31 14.97 -4.00
CA VAL A 144 6.33 13.52 -3.80
C VAL A 144 5.18 13.14 -2.88
N ILE A 145 4.38 12.16 -3.30
CA ILE A 145 3.25 11.66 -2.51
C ILE A 145 3.68 10.40 -1.79
N TYR A 146 3.48 10.40 -0.47
CA TYR A 146 3.73 9.31 0.44
C TYR A 146 2.40 8.77 0.95
N THR A 147 2.27 7.45 0.95
CA THR A 147 1.17 6.77 1.62
C THR A 147 1.69 5.84 2.69
N SER A 148 0.88 5.61 3.72
CA SER A 148 1.03 4.47 4.62
C SER A 148 -0.19 3.58 4.56
N GLY A 149 0.01 2.32 4.94
CA GLY A 149 -1.04 1.34 5.18
C GLY A 149 -0.61 0.46 6.35
N CYS A 150 -1.40 0.44 7.42
CA CYS A 150 -1.15 -0.48 8.53
C CYS A 150 -2.47 -1.03 9.06
N SER A 151 -2.42 -2.28 9.52
CA SER A 151 -3.60 -2.92 10.04
C SER A 151 -4.00 -2.32 11.38
N VAL A 152 -5.27 -1.96 11.48
CA VAL A 152 -5.88 -1.35 12.66
C VAL A 152 -7.12 -2.14 13.06
N ASP A 153 -7.48 -2.06 14.33
CA ASP A 153 -8.77 -2.54 14.78
C ASP A 153 -9.85 -1.50 14.42
N ALA A 154 -10.94 -1.96 13.80
CA ALA A 154 -12.09 -1.14 13.45
C ALA A 154 -13.35 -1.78 14.04
N PRO A 155 -14.24 -1.01 14.70
CA PRO A 155 -15.48 -1.54 15.24
C PRO A 155 -16.34 -2.24 14.18
N GLY A 156 -16.98 -3.34 14.55
CA GLY A 156 -18.04 -3.95 13.74
C GLY A 156 -17.58 -4.73 12.50
N ILE A 157 -16.27 -4.94 12.28
CA ILE A 157 -15.78 -5.75 11.16
C ILE A 157 -15.51 -7.19 11.64
N PRO A 158 -16.42 -8.14 11.39
CA PRO A 158 -16.18 -9.53 11.77
C PRO A 158 -14.95 -10.07 11.03
N LYS A 159 -14.26 -11.02 11.65
CA LYS A 159 -13.31 -11.85 10.91
C LYS A 159 -14.12 -12.64 9.87
N PRO A 160 -13.72 -12.68 8.59
CA PRO A 160 -14.48 -13.44 7.60
C PRO A 160 -14.43 -14.91 7.99
N GLY A 161 -15.57 -15.60 7.90
CA GLY A 161 -15.71 -16.97 8.44
C GLY A 161 -14.69 -17.95 7.86
N ASP A 162 -14.40 -17.86 6.56
CA ASP A 162 -13.49 -18.75 5.82
C ASP A 162 -12.09 -18.15 5.60
N ARG A 163 -11.84 -16.90 6.00
CA ARG A 163 -10.55 -16.23 5.77
C ARG A 163 -9.78 -15.97 7.04
N VAL A 164 -8.46 -15.91 6.87
CA VAL A 164 -7.56 -15.49 7.93
C VAL A 164 -7.34 -13.97 7.82
N ARG A 165 -7.70 -13.22 8.87
CA ARG A 165 -7.32 -11.81 9.01
C ARG A 165 -5.82 -11.69 9.18
N ALA A 166 -5.14 -11.21 8.15
CA ALA A 166 -3.72 -10.92 8.19
C ALA A 166 -3.47 -9.50 8.71
N ILE A 167 -2.23 -9.23 9.11
CA ILE A 167 -1.82 -7.96 9.70
C ILE A 167 -0.74 -7.35 8.82
N ILE A 168 -1.01 -6.16 8.27
CA ILE A 168 0.00 -5.30 7.67
C ILE A 168 0.65 -4.57 8.84
N LYS A 169 1.81 -5.05 9.26
CA LYS A 169 2.55 -4.44 10.38
C LYS A 169 3.09 -3.08 9.99
N LEU A 170 3.54 -2.98 8.75
CA LEU A 170 4.04 -1.73 8.18
C LEU A 170 3.87 -1.80 6.66
N GLY A 171 3.34 -0.76 6.06
CA GLY A 171 3.20 -0.66 4.62
C GLY A 171 3.08 0.79 4.18
N GLY A 172 3.34 1.03 2.90
CA GLY A 172 3.26 2.37 2.34
C GLY A 172 3.77 2.45 0.91
N GLY A 173 3.61 3.64 0.32
CA GLY A 173 4.04 3.93 -1.03
C GLY A 173 4.72 5.29 -1.14
N LYS A 174 5.62 5.43 -2.10
CA LYS A 174 6.23 6.69 -2.54
C LYS A 174 5.99 6.82 -4.03
N PHE A 175 5.31 7.90 -4.40
CA PHE A 175 4.83 8.19 -5.75
C PHE A 175 5.40 9.53 -6.18
N ARG A 176 6.00 9.58 -7.37
CA ARG A 176 6.57 10.81 -7.93
C ARG A 176 6.50 10.79 -9.44
N SER A 177 6.41 11.97 -10.07
CA SER A 177 6.57 12.09 -11.52
C SER A 177 7.94 11.56 -11.94
N HIS A 178 7.99 10.93 -13.11
CA HIS A 178 9.26 10.51 -13.68
C HIS A 178 10.08 11.76 -14.10
N PRO A 179 11.38 11.82 -13.76
CA PRO A 179 12.18 13.05 -13.88
C PRO A 179 12.40 13.50 -15.33
N GLN A 180 12.25 12.59 -16.30
CA GLN A 180 12.47 12.86 -17.73
C GLN A 180 11.18 12.82 -18.56
N ASP A 181 10.07 12.36 -17.98
CA ASP A 181 8.82 12.11 -18.71
C ASP A 181 7.64 12.39 -17.78
N LYS A 182 6.98 13.54 -17.93
CA LYS A 182 5.90 13.95 -17.01
C LYS A 182 4.63 13.12 -17.18
N ASP A 183 4.49 12.40 -18.29
CA ASP A 183 3.37 11.50 -18.54
C ASP A 183 3.58 10.12 -17.90
N LYS A 184 4.67 9.96 -17.13
CA LYS A 184 5.01 8.75 -16.39
C LYS A 184 5.25 9.03 -14.92
N SER A 185 5.13 7.99 -14.12
CA SER A 185 5.35 8.04 -12.68
C SER A 185 6.26 6.91 -12.21
N ILE A 186 7.04 7.19 -11.17
CA ILE A 186 7.82 6.19 -10.43
C ILE A 186 7.06 5.85 -9.16
N VAL A 187 6.90 4.55 -8.92
CA VAL A 187 6.18 4.00 -7.78
C VAL A 187 7.11 3.11 -6.98
N GLU A 188 7.15 3.32 -5.67
CA GLU A 188 7.86 2.47 -4.72
C GLU A 188 6.93 2.02 -3.61
N ILE A 189 6.60 0.73 -3.55
CA ILE A 189 5.63 0.17 -2.60
C ILE A 189 6.34 -0.75 -1.62
N MET A 190 6.00 -0.62 -0.34
CA MET A 190 6.56 -1.40 0.76
C MET A 190 5.50 -2.15 1.56
N HIS A 191 5.79 -3.40 1.91
CA HIS A 191 4.90 -4.25 2.71
C HIS A 191 5.66 -5.17 3.69
N CYS A 192 5.28 -5.11 4.95
CA CYS A 192 5.64 -6.06 6.00
C CYS A 192 4.35 -6.69 6.52
N ILE A 193 4.10 -7.93 6.11
CA ILE A 193 2.82 -8.61 6.37
C ILE A 193 3.06 -9.83 7.27
N ASP A 194 2.24 -9.94 8.30
CA ASP A 194 2.00 -11.18 9.03
C ASP A 194 0.73 -11.84 8.47
N PHE A 195 0.93 -12.85 7.61
CA PHE A 195 -0.15 -13.59 6.98
C PHE A 195 -1.02 -14.40 7.95
N LYS A 196 -0.59 -14.51 9.22
CA LYS A 196 -1.18 -15.37 10.25
C LYS A 196 -1.34 -16.83 9.79
N GLY A 197 -1.94 -17.64 10.66
CA GLY A 197 -2.16 -19.07 10.41
C GLY A 197 -0.88 -19.90 10.46
N MET A 198 -0.97 -21.15 10.00
CA MET A 198 0.11 -22.14 10.05
C MET A 198 0.89 -22.19 8.72
N VAL A 199 1.39 -21.05 8.25
CA VAL A 199 2.20 -20.99 7.02
C VAL A 199 3.70 -20.94 7.37
N PRO A 200 4.53 -21.87 6.87
CA PRO A 200 5.97 -21.83 7.11
C PRO A 200 6.62 -20.53 6.61
N LYS A 201 7.59 -20.00 7.35
CA LYS A 201 8.29 -18.74 7.00
C LYS A 201 8.96 -18.78 5.61
N SER A 202 9.50 -19.93 5.21
CA SER A 202 10.10 -20.11 3.89
C SER A 202 9.09 -19.95 2.75
N VAL A 203 7.85 -20.41 2.96
CA VAL A 203 6.74 -20.25 2.01
C VAL A 203 6.32 -18.78 1.94
N ILE A 204 6.19 -18.10 3.10
CA ILE A 204 5.88 -16.66 3.14
C ILE A 204 6.89 -15.86 2.31
N HIS A 205 8.18 -16.16 2.45
CA HIS A 205 9.20 -15.41 1.72
C HIS A 205 9.11 -15.58 0.20
N GLN A 206 8.82 -16.80 -0.29
CA GLN A 206 8.64 -17.07 -1.71
C GLN A 206 7.35 -16.42 -2.25
N VAL A 207 6.27 -16.47 -1.47
CA VAL A 207 4.98 -15.87 -1.83
C VAL A 207 5.10 -14.35 -1.95
N MET A 208 5.79 -13.69 -1.01
CA MET A 208 5.93 -12.23 -1.02
C MET A 208 6.65 -11.71 -2.28
N GLY A 209 7.75 -12.34 -2.69
CA GLY A 209 8.46 -11.93 -3.90
C GLY A 209 7.57 -12.00 -5.14
N LYS A 210 6.86 -13.12 -5.33
CA LYS A 210 5.94 -13.32 -6.47
C LYS A 210 4.72 -12.41 -6.42
N MET A 211 4.13 -12.22 -5.24
CA MET A 211 2.97 -11.35 -5.06
C MET A 211 3.32 -9.90 -5.42
N MET A 212 4.48 -9.41 -4.97
CA MET A 212 4.95 -8.06 -5.30
C MET A 212 5.27 -7.92 -6.79
N LEU A 213 5.92 -8.89 -7.43
CA LEU A 213 6.19 -8.83 -8.88
C LEU A 213 4.91 -8.80 -9.71
N LYS A 214 3.94 -9.66 -9.38
CA LYS A 214 2.67 -9.65 -10.09
C LYS A 214 1.86 -8.37 -9.77
N ASP A 215 1.98 -7.80 -8.58
CA ASP A 215 1.39 -6.50 -8.27
C ASP A 215 1.95 -5.37 -9.15
N ILE A 216 3.27 -5.39 -9.43
CA ILE A 216 3.90 -4.48 -10.41
C ILE A 216 3.24 -4.63 -11.78
N GLU A 217 3.07 -5.86 -12.26
CA GLU A 217 2.46 -6.14 -13.56
C GLU A 217 1.03 -5.61 -13.69
N GLU A 218 0.19 -5.84 -12.66
CA GLU A 218 -1.20 -5.37 -12.68
C GLU A 218 -1.26 -3.84 -12.68
N HIS A 219 -0.41 -3.17 -11.90
CA HIS A 219 -0.35 -1.70 -11.90
C HIS A 219 0.13 -1.15 -13.24
N GLN A 220 1.12 -1.78 -13.88
CA GLN A 220 1.61 -1.37 -15.20
C GLN A 220 0.53 -1.54 -16.28
N LYS A 221 -0.20 -2.66 -16.28
CA LYS A 221 -1.32 -2.90 -17.20
C LYS A 221 -2.45 -1.90 -16.99
N HIS A 222 -2.88 -1.71 -15.75
CA HIS A 222 -3.95 -0.78 -15.42
C HIS A 222 -3.59 0.66 -15.78
N ALA A 223 -2.35 1.08 -15.51
CA ALA A 223 -1.86 2.39 -15.95
C ALA A 223 -1.94 2.57 -17.48
N ALA A 224 -1.55 1.57 -18.26
CA ALA A 224 -1.68 1.64 -19.72
C ALA A 224 -3.15 1.78 -20.16
N ASP A 225 -4.08 1.10 -19.48
CA ASP A 225 -5.51 1.21 -19.73
C ASP A 225 -6.07 2.59 -19.35
N LEU A 226 -5.64 3.15 -18.21
CA LEU A 226 -5.99 4.51 -17.79
C LEU A 226 -5.53 5.54 -18.81
N LYS A 227 -4.29 5.44 -19.30
CA LYS A 227 -3.76 6.33 -20.35
C LYS A 227 -4.59 6.26 -21.62
N LYS A 228 -4.97 5.05 -22.03
CA LYS A 228 -5.81 4.84 -23.22
C LYS A 228 -7.18 5.51 -23.06
N LYS A 229 -7.88 5.27 -21.95
CA LYS A 229 -9.19 5.89 -21.64
C LYS A 229 -9.10 7.42 -21.60
N LYS A 230 -8.03 7.97 -21.01
CA LYS A 230 -7.78 9.42 -20.95
C LYS A 230 -7.59 10.04 -22.32
N ASN A 231 -6.92 9.33 -23.24
CA ASN A 231 -6.72 9.80 -24.61
C ASN A 231 -7.99 9.70 -25.47
N GLU A 232 -8.85 8.72 -25.22
CA GLU A 232 -10.15 8.58 -25.91
C GLU A 232 -11.21 9.59 -25.43
N SER A 233 -11.02 10.17 -24.24
CA SER A 233 -11.94 11.16 -23.64
C SER A 233 -11.59 12.62 -23.96
N LYS A 234 -10.51 12.86 -24.71
CA LYS A 234 -10.06 14.18 -25.18
C LYS A 234 -10.45 14.40 -26.63
#